data_AF-A0A5C8PZP1-F1
#
_entry.id   AF-A0A5C8PZP1-F1
#
_cell.length_a   1.000
_cell.length_b   1.000
_cell.length_c   1.000
_cell.angle_alpha   90.00
_cell.angle_beta   90.00
_cell.angle_gamma   90.00
#
_symmetry.space_group_name_H-M   'P 1'
#
loop_
_entity.id
_entity.type
_entity.pdbx_description
1 polymer ?
#
loop_
_entity_poly.entity_id
_entity_poly.type
_entity_poly.pdbx_seq_one_letter_code
_entity_poly.pdbx_strand_id
1 'polypeptide(L)'
;MSEGAGWAGKRICRACGERLASRVRPDAVFCSAACRSRQWRADRRLRKRLAAVQGGAGEVECPECGHRWVAGVDRRSDALFCSARCKVRAWRRRKETFGERSQ
;
A
#
# COMPACT_ATOMS: atom_id res chain seq x y z
N MET A 1 46.03 -25.32 5.09
CA MET A 1 45.70 -24.75 6.41
C MET A 1 45.53 -23.25 6.19
N SER A 2 44.34 -22.76 5.88
CA SER A 2 43.24 -22.39 6.81
C SER A 2 43.38 -20.93 7.25
N GLU A 3 42.55 -20.05 6.69
CA GLU A 3 42.01 -18.87 7.38
C GLU A 3 40.71 -18.42 6.70
N GLY A 4 39.69 -19.27 6.83
CA GLY A 4 38.30 -18.88 6.63
C GLY A 4 37.85 -18.00 7.79
N ALA A 5 38.22 -16.72 7.78
CA ALA A 5 37.84 -15.77 8.82
C ALA A 5 36.57 -15.00 8.43
N GLY A 6 35.42 -15.55 8.82
CA GLY A 6 34.30 -14.73 9.29
C GLY A 6 33.37 -14.11 8.25
N TRP A 7 32.73 -14.91 7.40
CA TRP A 7 31.38 -14.57 6.92
C TRP A 7 30.34 -14.79 8.05
N ALA A 8 30.68 -14.40 9.29
CA ALA A 8 29.73 -14.33 10.38
C ALA A 8 28.65 -13.34 9.96
N GLY A 9 27.45 -13.88 9.70
CA GLY A 9 26.41 -13.28 8.88
C GLY A 9 26.30 -11.77 9.05
N LYS A 10 26.63 -11.03 7.99
CA LYS A 10 26.39 -9.58 7.94
C LYS A 10 24.89 -9.41 8.20
N ARG A 11 24.52 -9.02 9.41
CA ARG A 11 23.11 -8.82 9.78
C ARG A 11 22.61 -7.60 9.01
N ILE A 12 21.52 -7.76 8.27
CA ILE A 12 20.96 -6.71 7.41
C ILE A 12 19.65 -6.22 8.01
N CYS A 13 19.44 -4.91 7.99
CA CYS A 13 18.16 -4.31 8.33
C CYS A 13 17.10 -4.72 7.31
N ARG A 14 16.04 -5.41 7.77
CA ARG A 14 14.95 -5.86 6.90
C ARG A 14 14.24 -4.73 6.15
N ALA A 15 14.28 -3.51 6.67
CA ALA A 15 13.54 -2.37 6.10
C ALA A 15 14.34 -1.54 5.08
N CYS A 16 15.66 -1.43 5.22
CA CYS A 16 16.48 -0.55 4.38
C CYS A 16 17.66 -1.25 3.70
N GLY A 17 17.92 -2.52 3.99
CA GLY A 17 19.02 -3.26 3.38
C GLY A 17 20.42 -2.92 3.91
N GLU A 18 20.51 -1.94 4.81
CA GLU A 18 21.80 -1.55 5.42
C GLU A 18 22.28 -2.55 6.46
N ARG A 19 23.61 -2.63 6.62
CA ARG A 19 24.23 -3.47 7.65
C ARG A 19 23.84 -2.97 9.04
N LEU A 20 23.45 -3.89 9.93
CA LEU A 20 23.24 -3.58 11.33
C LEU A 20 24.60 -3.33 11.99
N ALA A 21 24.73 -2.16 12.60
CA ALA A 21 25.91 -1.82 13.38
C ALA A 21 26.08 -2.79 14.55
N SER A 22 27.33 -3.04 14.94
CA SER A 22 27.67 -3.90 16.08
C SER A 22 27.03 -3.45 17.39
N ARG A 23 26.84 -2.13 17.56
CA ARG A 23 26.13 -1.52 18.71
C ARG A 23 24.65 -1.88 18.80
N VAL A 24 24.04 -2.35 17.71
CA VAL A 24 22.64 -2.78 17.71
C VAL A 24 22.57 -4.17 18.30
N ARG A 25 21.59 -4.39 19.21
CA ARG A 25 21.38 -5.65 19.91
C ARG A 25 21.53 -6.87 18.98
N PRO A 26 22.13 -7.99 19.43
CA PRO A 26 22.37 -9.18 18.61
C PRO A 26 21.13 -9.75 17.90
N ASP A 27 19.96 -9.60 18.50
CA ASP A 27 18.66 -10.06 18.01
C ASP A 27 17.89 -9.02 17.16
N ALA A 28 18.46 -7.84 16.95
CA ALA A 28 17.77 -6.79 16.22
C ALA A 28 17.59 -7.16 14.74
N VAL A 29 16.38 -6.92 14.24
CA VAL A 29 16.00 -7.08 12.82
C VAL A 29 16.06 -5.75 12.05
N PHE A 30 16.06 -4.63 12.78
CA PHE A 30 16.03 -3.27 12.22
C PHE A 30 17.14 -2.41 12.81
N CYS A 31 17.73 -1.54 12.00
CA CYS A 31 18.78 -0.62 12.46
C CYS A 31 18.25 0.50 13.37
N SER A 32 16.93 0.77 13.34
CA SER A 32 16.31 1.86 14.08
C SER A 32 14.80 1.66 14.26
N ALA A 33 14.22 2.40 15.20
CA ALA A 33 12.77 2.51 15.37
C ALA A 33 12.08 3.06 14.10
N ALA A 34 12.74 3.96 13.36
CA ALA A 34 12.23 4.48 12.09
C ALA A 34 12.08 3.36 11.04
N CYS A 35 13.08 2.49 10.91
CA CYS A 35 13.03 1.33 10.01
C CYS A 35 11.96 0.32 10.42
N ARG A 36 11.81 0.05 11.73
CA ARG A 36 10.72 -0.79 12.26
C ARG A 36 9.34 -0.23 11.88
N SER A 37 9.13 1.06 12.09
CA SER A 37 7.86 1.74 11.75
C SER A 37 7.59 1.77 10.25
N ARG A 38 8.63 1.93 9.41
CA ARG A 38 8.51 1.83 7.95
C ARG A 38 8.07 0.43 7.53
N GLN A 39 8.73 -0.61 8.04
CA GLN A 39 8.38 -2.00 7.76
C GLN A 39 6.94 -2.31 8.18
N TRP A 40 6.53 -1.90 9.38
CA TRP A 40 5.17 -2.13 9.88
C TRP A 40 4.11 -1.50 8.95
N ARG A 41 4.34 -0.28 8.44
CA ARG A 41 3.42 0.35 7.47
C ARG A 41 3.38 -0.41 6.15
N ALA A 42 4.53 -0.89 5.66
CA ALA A 42 4.61 -1.68 4.44
C ALA A 42 3.85 -3.02 4.59
N ASP A 43 4.12 -3.76 5.67
CA ASP A 43 3.45 -5.04 5.98
C ASP A 43 1.94 -4.84 6.13
N ARG A 44 1.52 -3.77 6.80
CA ARG A 44 0.08 -3.44 6.95
C ARG A 44 -0.59 -3.18 5.61
N ARG A 45 0.06 -2.48 4.68
CA ARG A 45 -0.46 -2.26 3.32
C ARG A 45 -0.52 -3.57 2.54
N LEU A 46 0.51 -4.41 2.64
CA LEU A 46 0.55 -5.71 1.98
C LEU A 46 -0.59 -6.62 2.48
N ARG A 47 -0.81 -6.71 3.79
CA ARG A 47 -1.92 -7.51 4.36
C ARG A 47 -3.28 -7.06 3.82
N LYS A 48 -3.52 -5.75 3.72
CA LYS A 48 -4.76 -5.23 3.13
C LYS A 48 -4.92 -5.63 1.66
N ARG A 49 -3.84 -5.56 0.87
CA ARG A 49 -3.86 -6.02 -0.54
C ARG A 49 -4.15 -7.52 -0.64
N LEU A 50 -3.48 -8.34 0.17
CA LEU A 50 -3.69 -9.79 0.17
C LEU A 50 -5.12 -10.15 0.57
N ALA A 51 -5.70 -9.46 1.56
CA ALA A 51 -7.10 -9.65 1.94
C ALA A 51 -8.08 -9.31 0.79
N ALA A 52 -7.78 -8.25 0.04
CA ALA A 52 -8.56 -7.90 -1.14
C ALA A 52 -8.44 -8.96 -2.25
N VAL A 53 -7.21 -9.42 -2.56
CA VAL A 53 -6.98 -10.45 -3.59
C VAL A 53 -7.61 -11.79 -3.22
N GLN A 54 -7.54 -12.20 -1.95
CA GLN A 54 -8.01 -13.53 -1.51
C GLN A 54 -9.53 -13.60 -1.31
N GLY A 55 -10.19 -12.50 -0.97
CA GLY A 55 -11.61 -12.52 -0.60
C GLY A 55 -12.46 -11.37 -1.14
N GLY A 56 -11.92 -10.55 -2.05
CA GLY A 56 -12.60 -9.34 -2.55
C GLY A 56 -12.80 -8.24 -1.49
N ALA A 57 -12.28 -8.44 -0.27
CA ALA A 57 -12.53 -7.57 0.86
C ALA A 57 -11.88 -6.19 0.66
N GLY A 58 -12.71 -5.15 0.63
CA GLY A 58 -12.25 -3.77 0.45
C GLY A 58 -11.92 -3.40 -0.99
N GLU A 59 -12.26 -4.23 -1.98
CA GLU A 59 -12.32 -3.79 -3.36
C GLU A 59 -13.52 -2.89 -3.61
N VAL A 60 -13.30 -1.79 -4.32
CA VAL A 60 -14.33 -0.83 -4.71
C VAL A 60 -14.24 -0.66 -6.21
N GLU A 61 -15.41 -0.61 -6.86
CA GLU A 61 -15.53 -0.41 -8.30
C GLU A 61 -15.93 1.04 -8.61
N CYS A 62 -15.36 1.59 -9.69
CA CYS A 62 -15.76 2.91 -10.17
C CYS A 62 -17.15 2.83 -10.82
N PRO A 63 -18.15 3.60 -10.36
CA PRO A 63 -19.48 3.59 -10.97
C PRO A 63 -19.50 4.16 -12.41
N GLU A 64 -18.42 4.81 -12.85
CA GLU A 64 -18.33 5.46 -14.15
C GLU A 64 -17.60 4.64 -15.21
N CYS A 65 -16.69 3.74 -14.81
CA CYS A 65 -15.85 3.01 -15.76
C CYS A 65 -15.54 1.57 -15.36
N GLY A 66 -16.08 1.07 -14.24
CA GLY A 66 -15.86 -0.31 -13.80
C GLY A 66 -14.46 -0.63 -13.28
N HIS A 67 -13.55 0.36 -13.21
CA HIS A 67 -12.20 0.11 -12.67
C HIS A 67 -12.26 -0.24 -11.18
N ARG A 68 -11.62 -1.35 -10.77
CA ARG A 68 -11.58 -1.84 -9.39
C ARG A 68 -10.26 -1.46 -8.70
N TRP A 69 -10.32 -1.10 -7.42
CA TRP A 69 -9.14 -0.80 -6.59
C TRP A 69 -9.35 -1.21 -5.13
N VAL A 70 -8.27 -1.34 -4.36
CA VAL A 70 -8.36 -1.63 -2.91
C VAL A 70 -8.45 -0.32 -2.11
N ALA A 71 -9.56 -0.13 -1.40
CA ALA A 71 -9.81 1.05 -0.58
C ALA A 71 -8.81 1.16 0.58
N GLY A 72 -8.29 2.37 0.79
CA GLY A 72 -7.29 2.65 1.82
C GLY A 72 -5.90 2.06 1.53
N VAL A 73 -5.67 1.53 0.32
CA VAL A 73 -4.37 1.08 -0.16
C VAL A 73 -3.98 1.80 -1.45
N ASP A 74 -4.75 1.60 -2.52
CA ASP A 74 -4.47 2.21 -3.83
C ASP A 74 -5.14 3.59 -3.95
N ARG A 75 -6.20 3.80 -3.17
CA ARG A 75 -6.92 5.08 -3.01
C ARG A 75 -7.26 5.33 -1.55
N ARG A 76 -7.76 6.53 -1.25
CA ARG A 76 -8.41 6.81 0.03
C ARG A 76 -9.54 5.80 0.29
N SER A 77 -9.78 5.51 1.57
CA SER A 77 -10.80 4.56 2.01
C SER A 77 -12.23 4.95 1.62
N ASP A 78 -12.47 6.23 1.42
CA ASP A 78 -13.76 6.83 1.07
C ASP A 78 -13.83 7.31 -0.39
N ALA A 79 -12.85 6.92 -1.22
CA ALA A 79 -12.88 7.27 -2.63
C ALA A 79 -14.03 6.53 -3.32
N LEU A 80 -14.89 7.27 -4.03
CA LEU A 80 -15.97 6.71 -4.85
C LEU A 80 -15.60 6.57 -6.33
N PHE A 81 -14.61 7.33 -6.80
CA PHE A 81 -14.22 7.37 -8.21
C PHE A 81 -12.76 7.02 -8.39
N CYS A 82 -12.47 6.29 -9.47
CA CYS A 82 -11.12 5.96 -9.87
C CYS A 82 -10.35 7.16 -10.44
N SER A 83 -10.90 8.36 -10.57
CA SER A 83 -10.13 9.55 -10.95
C SER A 83 -10.97 10.81 -10.83
N ALA A 84 -10.31 11.97 -10.83
CA ALA A 84 -10.98 13.26 -11.01
C ALA A 84 -11.79 13.29 -12.31
N ARG A 85 -11.28 12.69 -13.39
CA ARG A 85 -11.98 12.58 -14.68
C ARG A 85 -13.30 11.81 -14.55
N CYS A 86 -13.32 10.68 -13.85
CA CYS A 86 -14.56 9.93 -13.60
C CYS A 86 -15.53 10.71 -12.70
N LYS A 87 -15.03 11.37 -11.66
CA LYS A 87 -15.86 12.26 -10.82
C LYS A 87 -16.56 13.35 -11.64
N VAL A 88 -15.85 13.97 -12.58
CA VAL A 88 -16.41 15.01 -13.47
C VAL A 88 -17.43 14.42 -14.46
N ARG A 89 -17.16 13.25 -15.04
CA ARG A 89 -18.13 12.55 -15.92
C ARG A 89 -19.44 12.24 -15.20
N ALA A 90 -19.35 11.70 -13.99
CA ALA A 90 -20.50 11.42 -13.13
C ALA A 90 -21.34 12.68 -12.89
N TRP A 91 -20.67 13.79 -12.57
CA TRP A 91 -21.33 15.07 -12.35
C TRP A 91 -22.02 15.61 -13.61
N ARG A 92 -21.39 15.49 -14.79
CA ARG A 92 -22.00 15.93 -16.06
C ARG A 92 -23.24 15.10 -16.40
N ARG A 93 -23.16 13.77 -16.32
CA ARG A 93 -24.29 12.87 -16.57
C ARG A 93 -25.49 13.20 -15.67
N ARG A 94 -25.23 13.47 -14.37
CA ARG A 94 -26.30 13.88 -13.43
C ARG A 94 -26.98 15.19 -13.84
N LYS A 95 -26.23 16.15 -14.40
CA LYS A 95 -26.80 17.42 -14.87
C LYS A 95 -27.60 17.25 -16.16
N GLU A 96 -27.14 16.44 -17.09
CA GLU A 96 -27.86 16.11 -18.34
C GLU A 96 -29.23 15.49 -18.00
N THR A 97 -29.25 14.47 -17.12
CA THR A 97 -30.51 13.86 -16.68
C THR A 97 -31.45 14.80 -15.93
N PHE A 98 -30.94 15.88 -15.33
CA PHE A 98 -31.78 16.89 -14.67
C PHE A 98 -32.37 17.86 -15.70
N GLY A 99 -31.62 18.22 -16.75
CA GLY A 99 -32.09 19.05 -17.86
C GLY A 99 -33.13 18.36 -18.74
N GLU A 100 -33.05 17.04 -18.93
CA GLU A 100 -34.08 16.27 -19.64
C GLU A 100 -35.39 16.10 -18.85
N ARG A 101 -35.33 16.08 -17.51
CA ARG A 101 -36.51 15.94 -16.64
C ARG A 101 -37.28 17.25 -16.38
N SER A 102 -36.75 18.38 -16.83
CA SER A 102 -37.34 19.71 -16.61
C SER A 102 -37.90 20.34 -17.90
N GLN A 103 -38.06 19.54 -18.96
CA GLN A 103 -38.69 19.94 -20.24
C GLN A 103 -40.01 19.20 -20.44
#